data_AF-A0A529LS06-F1
#
_entry.id   AF-A0A529LS06-F1
#
_cell.length_a   1.000
_cell.length_b   1.000
_cell.length_c   1.000
_cell.angle_alpha   90.00
_cell.angle_beta   90.00
_cell.angle_gamma   90.00
#
_symmetry.space_group_name_H-M   'P 1'
#
loop_
_entity.id
_entity.type
_entity.pdbx_description
1 polymer ?
#
loop_
_entity_poly.entity_id
_entity_poly.type
_entity_poly.pdbx_seq_one_letter_code
_entity_poly.pdbx_strand_id
1 'polypeptide(L)'
;HWDRAEDGSPKPHAHVMLTMRSVDENGFGPKVRDWNSTEMVERWRERWAGLANERLAELDIDARIDHRSLEAQGIALEPQTQIGAPAQRIEGSGLD
;
A
#
# COMPACT_ATOMS: atom_id res chain seq x y z
N HIS A 1 9.34 4.65 -11.20
CA HIS A 1 9.33 5.23 -9.85
C HIS A 1 8.76 6.62 -9.99
N TRP A 2 7.70 6.97 -9.26
CA TRP A 2 7.01 8.25 -9.44
C TRP A 2 7.07 9.02 -8.13
N ASP A 3 8.05 9.91 -8.04
CA ASP A 3 8.47 10.55 -6.78
C ASP A 3 7.67 11.79 -6.41
N ARG A 4 6.71 12.19 -7.25
CA ARG A 4 5.89 13.40 -7.05
C ARG A 4 4.40 13.16 -7.30
N ALA A 5 3.53 13.73 -6.49
CA ALA A 5 2.10 13.73 -6.74
C ALA A 5 1.71 14.72 -7.86
N GLU A 6 0.44 14.72 -8.27
CA GLU A 6 -0.08 15.62 -9.33
C GLU A 6 0.10 17.11 -8.98
N ASP A 7 0.02 17.45 -7.69
CA ASP A 7 0.27 18.80 -7.16
C ASP A 7 1.77 19.14 -7.04
N GLY A 8 2.66 18.25 -7.46
CA GLY A 8 4.10 18.42 -7.39
C GLY A 8 4.73 18.11 -6.02
N SER A 9 3.94 17.76 -5.01
CA SER A 9 4.43 17.39 -3.68
C SER A 9 5.24 16.07 -3.72
N PRO A 10 6.22 15.87 -2.82
CA PRO A 10 6.96 14.62 -2.76
C PRO A 10 6.05 13.43 -2.44
N LYS A 11 6.28 12.30 -3.10
CA LYS A 11 5.56 11.04 -2.87
C LYS A 11 6.54 9.97 -2.35
N PRO A 12 7.02 10.08 -1.10
CA PRO A 12 7.93 9.09 -0.55
C PRO A 12 7.24 7.73 -0.49
N HIS A 13 7.88 6.72 -1.07
CA HIS A 13 7.43 5.34 -1.04
C HIS A 13 8.63 4.39 -0.95
N ALA A 14 8.37 3.18 -0.49
CA ALA A 14 9.40 2.16 -0.33
C ALA A 14 8.93 0.84 -0.94
N HIS A 15 9.88 0.08 -1.48
CA HIS A 15 9.67 -1.28 -1.93
C HIS A 15 10.33 -2.24 -0.94
N VAL A 16 9.53 -3.15 -0.39
CA VAL A 16 10.01 -4.22 0.49
C VAL A 16 9.78 -5.55 -0.21
N MET A 17 10.87 -6.25 -0.51
CA MET A 17 10.82 -7.56 -1.16
C MET A 17 10.86 -8.65 -0.10
N LEU A 18 9.84 -9.50 -0.08
CA LEU A 18 9.72 -10.64 0.82
C LEU A 18 9.83 -11.95 0.04
N THR A 19 10.32 -12.99 0.70
CA THR A 19 10.37 -14.33 0.12
C THR A 19 8.97 -14.94 0.15
N MET A 20 8.66 -15.82 -0.81
CA MET A 20 7.41 -16.60 -0.80
C MET A 20 7.56 -17.97 -0.13
N ARG A 21 8.72 -18.23 0.48
CA ARG A 21 9.13 -19.52 1.03
C ARG A 21 9.57 -19.33 2.47
N SER A 22 9.26 -20.31 3.31
CA SER A 22 9.85 -20.40 4.64
C SER A 22 11.38 -20.47 4.55
N VAL A 23 12.06 -20.00 5.59
CA VAL A 23 13.51 -20.08 5.71
C VAL A 23 13.82 -20.72 7.05
N ASP A 24 14.64 -21.75 7.04
CA ASP A 24 15.17 -22.42 8.22
C ASP A 24 16.69 -22.67 8.07
N GLU A 25 17.27 -23.43 9.00
CA GLU A 25 18.70 -23.77 9.01
C GLU A 25 19.18 -24.50 7.74
N ASN A 26 18.28 -25.14 6.99
CA ASN A 26 18.58 -25.85 5.74
C ASN A 26 18.30 -24.98 4.49
N GLY A 27 17.87 -23.72 4.66
CA GLY A 27 17.64 -22.77 3.58
C GLY A 27 16.17 -22.56 3.24
N PHE A 28 15.87 -22.38 1.95
CA PHE A 28 14.50 -22.07 1.49
C PHE A 28 13.63 -23.34 1.44
N GLY A 29 12.57 -23.32 2.24
CA GLY A 29 11.56 -24.37 2.27
C GLY A 29 10.50 -24.26 1.15
N PRO A 30 9.36 -24.95 1.31
CA PRO A 30 8.26 -24.90 0.36
C PRO A 30 7.63 -23.50 0.29
N LYS A 31 6.88 -23.26 -0.79
CA LYS A 31 6.11 -22.02 -0.95
C LYS A 31 4.96 -22.02 0.05
N VAL A 32 4.86 -20.98 0.87
CA VAL A 32 3.78 -20.85 1.86
C VAL A 32 2.65 -20.03 1.27
N ARG A 33 1.49 -20.66 1.03
CA ARG A 33 0.36 -20.01 0.35
C ARG A 33 -0.45 -19.14 1.29
N ASP A 34 -0.57 -19.56 2.55
CA ASP A 34 -1.36 -18.90 3.59
C ASP A 34 -0.91 -17.46 3.87
N TRP A 35 0.36 -17.13 3.59
CA TRP A 35 0.88 -15.76 3.69
C TRP A 35 0.22 -14.78 2.71
N ASN A 36 -0.46 -15.26 1.67
CA ASN A 36 -1.12 -14.43 0.65
C ASN A 36 -2.65 -14.42 0.81
N SER A 37 -3.18 -14.79 1.99
CA SER A 37 -4.61 -14.64 2.27
C SER A 37 -5.00 -13.17 2.39
N THR A 38 -6.26 -12.85 2.10
CA THR A 38 -6.80 -11.48 2.25
C THR A 38 -6.70 -11.01 3.71
N GLU A 39 -6.98 -11.89 4.67
CA GLU A 39 -6.84 -11.60 6.10
C GLU A 39 -5.43 -11.13 6.46
N MET A 40 -4.40 -11.72 5.85
CA MET A 40 -3.01 -11.34 6.12
C MET A 40 -2.70 -9.92 5.62
N VAL A 41 -3.19 -9.53 4.43
CA VAL A 41 -2.95 -8.17 3.92
C VAL A 41 -3.69 -7.12 4.74
N GLU A 42 -4.90 -7.42 5.22
CA GLU A 42 -5.65 -6.52 6.11
C GLU A 42 -4.90 -6.29 7.42
N ARG A 43 -4.43 -7.37 8.06
CA ARG A 43 -3.60 -7.28 9.27
C ARG A 43 -2.31 -6.50 9.05
N TRP A 44 -1.63 -6.67 7.91
CA TRP A 44 -0.43 -5.90 7.60
C TRP A 44 -0.72 -4.42 7.40
N ARG A 45 -1.82 -4.08 6.72
CA ARG A 45 -2.25 -2.68 6.54
C ARG A 45 -2.59 -2.02 7.87
N GLU A 46 -3.31 -2.71 8.74
CA GLU A 46 -3.60 -2.24 10.10
C GLU A 46 -2.30 -2.00 10.88
N ARG A 47 -1.39 -2.98 10.89
CA ARG A 47 -0.13 -2.87 11.64
C ARG A 47 0.75 -1.74 11.11
N TRP A 48 0.83 -1.56 9.80
CA TRP A 48 1.54 -0.46 9.16
C TRP A 48 0.94 0.89 9.56
N ALA A 49 -0.39 1.05 9.46
CA ALA A 49 -1.06 2.29 9.86
C ALA A 49 -0.80 2.62 11.33
N GLY A 50 -0.83 1.61 12.22
CA GLY A 50 -0.50 1.77 13.63
C GLY A 50 0.93 2.31 13.85
N LEU A 51 1.93 1.66 13.26
CA LEU A 51 3.34 2.07 13.38
C LEU A 51 3.59 3.46 12.79
N ALA A 52 3.00 3.76 11.63
CA ALA A 52 3.15 5.07 10.99
C ALA A 52 2.50 6.18 11.83
N ASN A 53 1.28 5.96 12.35
CA ASN A 53 0.60 6.92 13.20
C ASN A 53 1.31 7.16 14.54
N GLU A 54 1.91 6.12 15.14
CA GLU A 54 2.75 6.26 16.34
C GLU A 54 3.90 7.24 16.06
N ARG A 55 4.59 7.09 14.93
CA ARG A 55 5.66 8.01 14.54
C ARG A 55 5.18 9.41 14.14
N LEU A 56 4.03 9.53 13.49
CA LEU A 56 3.44 10.85 13.21
C LEU A 56 3.14 11.60 14.51
N ALA A 57 2.59 10.92 15.52
CA ALA A 57 2.30 11.51 16.82
C ALA A 57 3.57 11.90 17.59
N GLU A 58 4.61 11.06 17.61
CA GLU A 58 5.90 11.38 18.24
C GLU A 58 6.61 12.59 17.61
N LEU A 59 6.34 12.86 16.33
CA LEU A 59 6.88 14.00 15.59
C LEU A 59 5.96 15.23 15.60
N ASP A 60 4.85 15.19 16.35
CA ASP A 60 3.83 16.25 16.42
C ASP A 60 3.25 16.63 15.04
N ILE A 61 3.06 15.62 14.18
CA ILE A 61 2.46 15.79 12.85
C ILE A 61 0.97 15.46 12.96
N ASP A 62 0.12 16.46 12.72
CA ASP A 62 -1.35 16.33 12.70
C ASP A 62 -1.85 15.68 11.39
N ALA A 63 -1.45 14.42 11.21
CA ALA A 63 -1.90 13.57 10.12
C ALA A 63 -2.20 12.17 10.67
N ARG A 64 -3.20 11.50 10.08
CA ARG A 64 -3.56 10.13 10.44
C ARG A 64 -3.83 9.28 9.21
N ILE A 65 -3.26 8.09 9.23
CA ILE A 65 -3.47 7.05 8.23
C ILE A 65 -4.52 6.07 8.78
N ASP A 66 -5.59 5.84 8.03
CA ASP A 66 -6.58 4.80 8.32
C ASP A 66 -6.57 3.76 7.18
N HIS A 67 -6.44 2.50 7.54
CA HIS A 67 -6.33 1.39 6.61
C HIS A 67 -7.68 0.88 6.10
N ARG A 68 -8.77 1.27 6.76
CA ARG A 68 -10.13 0.85 6.44
C ARG A 68 -10.62 1.54 5.16
N SER A 69 -11.64 0.98 4.50
CA SER A 69 -12.28 1.67 3.38
C SER A 69 -12.90 3.00 3.81
N LEU A 70 -13.10 3.93 2.85
CA LEU A 70 -13.79 5.19 3.11
C LEU A 70 -15.18 4.95 3.72
N GLU A 71 -15.92 3.97 3.20
CA GLU A 71 -17.20 3.52 3.75
C GLU A 71 -17.08 3.08 5.23
N ALA A 72 -16.10 2.24 5.57
CA ALA A 72 -15.89 1.77 6.94
C ALA A 72 -15.40 2.88 7.89
N GLN A 73 -14.91 3.99 7.35
CA GLN A 73 -14.60 5.21 8.09
C GLN A 73 -15.82 6.15 8.22
N GLY A 74 -16.94 5.85 7.55
CA GLY A 74 -18.13 6.70 7.48
C GLY A 74 -17.97 7.90 6.53
N ILE A 75 -17.02 7.84 5.61
CA ILE A 75 -16.74 8.88 4.62
C ILE A 75 -17.53 8.57 3.35
N ALA A 76 -18.51 9.42 3.04
CA ALA A 76 -19.36 9.31 1.85
C ALA A 76 -18.66 9.83 0.59
N LEU A 77 -17.49 9.29 0.28
CA LEU A 77 -16.74 9.56 -0.95
C LEU A 77 -16.56 8.26 -1.71
N GLU A 78 -16.77 8.33 -3.03
CA GLU A 78 -16.46 7.21 -3.90
C GLU A 78 -14.94 6.96 -3.94
N PRO A 79 -14.50 5.71 -3.77
CA PRO A 79 -13.09 5.37 -3.93
C PRO A 79 -12.60 5.72 -5.33
N GLN A 80 -11.40 6.26 -5.43
CA GLN A 80 -10.76 6.48 -6.73
C GLN A 80 -10.49 5.14 -7.42
N THR A 81 -10.71 5.08 -8.73
CA THR A 81 -10.34 3.92 -9.54
C THR A 81 -8.82 3.74 -9.50
N GLN A 82 -8.37 2.54 -9.14
CA GLN A 82 -6.95 2.21 -9.22
C GLN A 82 -6.50 2.25 -10.69
N ILE A 83 -5.81 3.32 -11.08
CA ILE A 83 -5.18 3.40 -12.40
C ILE A 83 -3.90 2.57 -12.35
N GLY A 84 -3.96 1.34 -12.87
CA GLY A 84 -2.76 0.55 -13.09
C GLY A 84 -1.90 1.15 -14.20
N ALA A 85 -0.58 0.91 -14.18
CA ALA A 85 0.35 1.35 -15.23
C ALA A 85 -0.07 1.05 -16.69
N PRO A 86 -0.89 0.02 -17.00
CA PRO A 86 -1.43 -0.16 -18.35
C PRO A 86 -2.56 0.81 -18.71
N ALA A 87 -3.42 1.18 -17.76
CA ALA A 87 -4.63 1.97 -18.01
C ALA A 87 -4.29 3.42 -18.40
N GLN A 88 -3.26 4.01 -17.79
CA GLN A 88 -2.76 5.35 -18.12
C GLN A 88 -2.04 5.44 -19.47
N ARG A 89 -1.60 4.30 -20.04
CA ARG A 89 -0.91 4.26 -21.34
C ARG A 89 -1.87 4.44 -22.51
N ILE A 90 -3.16 4.12 -22.31
CA ILE A 90 -4.21 4.22 -23.32
C ILE A 90 -4.72 5.66 -23.47
N GLU A 91 -4.78 6.44 -22.38
CA GLU A 91 -5.16 7.86 -22.44
C GLU A 91 -4.10 8.74 -23.15
N GLY A 92 -2.81 8.35 -23.07
CA GLY A 92 -1.74 9.03 -23.80
C GLY A 92 -1.66 8.66 -25.29
N SER A 93 -2.34 7.58 -25.70
CA SER A 93 -2.50 7.16 -27.09
C SER A 93 -3.93 7.42 -27.54
N GLY A 94 -4.39 8.66 -27.40
CA GLY A 94 -5.55 9.13 -28.13
C GLY A 94 -5.25 9.08 -29.63
N LEU A 95 -5.91 8.14 -30.31
CA LEU A 95 -6.34 8.17 -31.71
C LEU A 95 -5.52 9.09 -32.64
N ASP A 96 -4.53 8.50 -33.31
CA ASP A 96 -4.30 8.73 -34.75
C ASP A 96 -4.55 7.39 -35.47
#